data_AF-A0A2A4ZYF4-F1
#
_entry.id   AF-A0A2A4ZYF4-F1
#
_cell.length_a   1.000
_cell.length_b   1.000
_cell.length_c   1.000
_cell.angle_alpha   90.00
_cell.angle_beta   90.00
_cell.angle_gamma   90.00
#
_symmetry.space_group_name_H-M   'P 1'
#
loop_
_entity.id
_entity.type
_entity.pdbx_description
1 polymer ?
#
loop_
_entity_poly.entity_id
_entity_poly.type
_entity_poly.pdbx_seq_one_letter_code
_entity_poly.pdbx_strand_id
1 'polypeptide(L)'
;MKKVIFPVAVIIIAVALAVVLYVKQYGLSYYNESLAADLFLNEHGVFDYMLLEERLNDKFGESSRRGDLIGFIVKHGGSCEKSNCKLSVFTTLCVSSSALISIDGESRIIVKGHTDGC
;
A
#
# COMPACT_ATOMS: atom_id res chain seq x y z
N MET A 1 4.23 -43.30 31.91
CA MET A 1 4.66 -42.73 30.60
C MET A 1 3.91 -41.42 30.38
N LYS A 2 4.43 -40.26 30.82
CA LYS A 2 3.73 -38.94 30.80
C LYS A 2 4.70 -37.77 30.51
N LYS A 3 5.60 -37.89 29.54
CA LYS A 3 6.58 -36.83 29.23
C LYS A 3 6.65 -36.39 27.77
N VAL A 4 5.92 -37.03 26.86
CA VAL A 4 6.04 -36.78 25.41
C VAL A 4 4.90 -35.92 24.84
N ILE A 5 3.83 -35.69 25.61
CA ILE A 5 2.64 -34.95 25.11
C ILE A 5 2.85 -33.42 25.15
N PHE A 6 3.66 -32.93 26.10
CA PHE A 6 3.94 -31.50 26.24
C PHE A 6 4.68 -30.85 25.05
N PRO A 7 5.77 -31.43 24.50
CA PRO A 7 6.50 -30.77 23.41
C PRO A 7 5.68 -30.70 22.11
N VAL A 8 4.83 -31.70 21.85
CA VAL A 8 4.01 -31.73 20.63
C VAL A 8 2.95 -30.62 20.65
N ALA A 9 2.29 -30.40 21.79
CA ALA A 9 1.31 -29.32 21.94
C ALA A 9 1.95 -27.94 21.76
N VAL A 10 3.16 -27.72 22.28
CA VAL A 10 3.90 -26.46 22.13
C VAL A 10 4.27 -26.19 20.67
N ILE A 11 4.70 -27.22 19.93
CA ILE A 11 5.02 -27.10 18.50
C ILE A 11 3.77 -26.75 17.68
N ILE A 12 2.63 -27.38 17.95
CA ILE A 12 1.38 -27.08 17.24
C ILE A 12 0.95 -25.62 17.47
N ILE A 13 1.06 -25.14 18.71
CA ILE A 13 0.74 -23.74 19.05
C ILE A 13 1.70 -22.79 18.33
N ALA A 14 3.00 -23.09 18.29
CA ALA A 14 3.99 -22.27 17.60
C ALA A 14 3.73 -22.20 16.08
N VAL A 15 3.39 -23.32 15.45
CA VAL A 15 3.04 -23.36 14.02
C VAL A 15 1.74 -22.60 13.75
N ALA A 16 0.71 -22.77 14.58
CA ALA A 16 -0.54 -22.03 14.46
C ALA A 16 -0.32 -20.51 14.59
N LEU A 17 0.51 -20.08 15.55
CA LEU A 17 0.90 -18.67 15.70
C LEU A 17 1.68 -18.17 14.48
N ALA A 18 2.62 -18.95 13.95
CA ALA A 18 3.36 -18.58 12.75
C ALA A 18 2.45 -18.43 11.52
N VAL A 19 1.47 -19.32 11.35
CA VAL A 19 0.47 -19.23 10.27
C VAL A 19 -0.43 -18.00 10.44
N VAL A 20 -0.91 -17.72 11.66
CA VAL A 20 -1.73 -16.53 11.93
C VAL A 20 -0.92 -15.24 11.68
N LEU A 21 0.35 -15.20 12.10
CA LEU A 21 1.23 -14.07 11.82
C LEU A 21 1.50 -13.93 10.33
N TYR A 22 1.72 -15.02 9.61
CA TYR A 22 1.90 -15.02 8.16
C TYR A 22 0.66 -14.51 7.42
N VAL A 23 -0.54 -15.00 7.76
CA VAL A 23 -1.81 -14.54 7.16
C VAL A 23 -2.09 -13.08 7.52
N LYS A 24 -1.81 -12.65 8.76
CA LYS A 24 -2.02 -11.26 9.18
C LYS A 24 -1.02 -10.31 8.52
N GLN A 25 0.21 -10.74 8.28
CA GLN A 25 1.27 -9.90 7.72
C GLN A 25 1.22 -9.85 6.20
N TYR A 26 0.92 -10.96 5.52
CA TYR A 26 0.88 -11.03 4.06
C TYR A 26 -0.54 -10.99 3.48
N GLY A 27 -1.53 -11.61 4.13
CA GLY A 27 -2.92 -11.66 3.65
C GLY A 27 -3.68 -10.33 3.80
N LEU A 28 -3.41 -9.56 4.86
CA LEU A 28 -3.95 -8.20 4.99
C LEU A 28 -3.20 -7.17 4.13
N SER A 29 -1.93 -7.43 3.79
CA SER A 29 -1.19 -6.61 2.80
C SER A 29 -1.88 -6.71 1.45
N TYR A 30 -2.14 -7.93 0.99
CA TYR A 30 -2.78 -8.20 -0.31
C TYR A 30 -4.18 -7.58 -0.45
N TYR A 31 -5.01 -7.60 0.62
CA TYR A 31 -6.38 -7.06 0.58
C TYR A 31 -6.44 -5.53 0.75
N ASN A 32 -5.54 -4.92 1.53
CA ASN A 32 -5.49 -3.46 1.68
C ASN A 32 -4.81 -2.76 0.49
N GLU A 33 -4.00 -3.50 -0.28
CA GLU A 33 -3.36 -3.05 -1.52
C GLU A 33 -4.35 -2.91 -2.69
N SER A 34 -5.38 -3.76 -2.79
CA SER A 34 -6.39 -3.72 -3.87
C SER A 34 -7.40 -2.58 -3.69
N LEU A 35 -7.76 -2.24 -2.45
CA LEU A 35 -8.87 -1.32 -2.18
C LEU A 35 -8.56 0.15 -2.50
N ALA A 36 -7.29 0.53 -2.51
CA ALA A 36 -6.88 1.87 -2.93
C ALA A 36 -6.92 2.03 -4.46
N ALA A 37 -6.77 0.95 -5.24
CA ALA A 37 -6.66 1.01 -6.70
C ALA A 37 -8.03 1.04 -7.40
N ASP A 38 -9.00 0.26 -6.92
CA ASP A 38 -10.34 0.17 -7.54
C ASP A 38 -11.16 1.48 -7.44
N LEU A 39 -10.82 2.36 -6.50
CA LEU A 39 -11.52 3.65 -6.28
C LEU A 39 -11.11 4.75 -7.26
N PHE A 40 -10.00 4.59 -7.98
CA PHE A 40 -9.49 5.58 -8.92
C PHE A 40 -9.49 5.06 -10.35
N LEU A 41 -10.30 4.04 -10.67
CA LEU A 41 -10.47 3.63 -12.05
C LEU A 41 -11.48 4.57 -12.74
N ASN A 42 -11.14 5.02 -13.95
CA ASN A 42 -12.09 5.72 -14.80
C ASN A 42 -13.07 4.72 -15.45
N GLU A 43 -13.98 5.24 -16.30
CA GLU A 43 -15.00 4.44 -16.99
C GLU A 43 -14.44 3.34 -17.92
N HIS A 44 -13.15 3.41 -18.27
CA HIS A 44 -12.45 2.42 -19.08
C HIS A 44 -11.65 1.40 -18.25
N GLY A 45 -11.74 1.46 -16.91
CA GLY A 45 -10.96 0.59 -16.02
C GLY A 45 -9.48 0.95 -15.97
N VAL A 46 -9.11 2.17 -16.38
CA VAL A 46 -7.74 2.70 -16.32
C VAL A 46 -7.59 3.55 -15.07
N PHE A 47 -6.46 3.42 -14.38
CA PHE A 47 -6.17 4.21 -13.20
C PHE A 47 -6.05 5.71 -13.52
N ASP A 48 -6.78 6.52 -12.77
CA ASP A 48 -6.87 7.97 -12.90
C ASP A 48 -5.94 8.65 -11.88
N TYR A 49 -4.72 8.94 -12.34
CA TYR A 49 -3.72 9.64 -11.54
C TYR A 49 -4.13 11.07 -11.19
N MET A 50 -4.95 11.73 -12.02
CA MET A 50 -5.44 13.08 -11.73
C MET A 50 -6.45 13.06 -10.59
N LEU A 51 -7.37 12.11 -10.59
CA LEU A 51 -8.31 11.94 -9.49
C LEU A 51 -7.59 11.58 -8.19
N LEU A 52 -6.56 10.73 -8.24
CA LEU A 52 -5.72 10.47 -7.07
C LEU A 52 -5.02 11.74 -6.59
N GLU A 53 -4.44 12.55 -7.49
CA GLU A 53 -3.82 13.84 -7.16
C GLU A 53 -4.80 14.78 -6.45
N GLU A 54 -6.00 14.94 -6.99
CA GLU A 54 -7.04 15.78 -6.42
C GLU A 54 -7.41 15.33 -5.00
N ARG A 55 -7.65 14.03 -4.80
CA ARG A 55 -8.00 13.50 -3.46
C ARG A 55 -6.87 13.61 -2.46
N LEU A 56 -5.62 13.45 -2.90
CA LEU A 56 -4.47 13.63 -2.02
C LEU A 56 -4.31 15.10 -1.64
N ASN A 57 -4.51 16.05 -2.55
CA ASN A 57 -4.45 17.48 -2.23
C ASN A 57 -5.61 17.92 -1.32
N ASP A 58 -6.83 17.43 -1.56
CA ASP A 58 -8.00 17.72 -0.69
C ASP A 58 -7.75 17.25 0.76
N LYS A 59 -7.12 16.08 0.92
CA LYS A 59 -6.90 15.48 2.24
C LYS A 59 -5.59 15.90 2.90
N PHE A 60 -4.52 16.13 2.12
CA PHE A 60 -3.16 16.28 2.61
C PHE A 60 -2.39 17.47 2.00
N GLY A 61 -3.03 18.32 1.20
CA GLY A 61 -2.37 19.45 0.53
C GLY A 61 -1.88 20.55 1.49
N GLU A 62 -2.37 20.55 2.73
CA GLU A 62 -1.80 21.39 3.79
C GLU A 62 -0.42 20.86 4.21
N SER A 63 0.57 21.76 4.26
CA SER A 63 1.97 21.41 4.58
C SER A 63 2.15 20.71 5.94
N SER A 64 1.26 20.98 6.90
CA SER A 64 1.21 20.33 8.21
C SER A 64 0.88 18.84 8.16
N ARG A 65 0.25 18.37 7.08
CA ARG A 65 -0.26 16.99 6.92
C ARG A 65 0.68 16.09 6.11
N ARG A 66 1.90 16.57 5.80
CA ARG A 66 2.92 15.80 5.07
C ARG A 66 3.29 14.48 5.76
N GLY A 67 3.30 14.45 7.09
CA GLY A 67 3.52 13.22 7.86
C GLY A 67 2.40 12.19 7.65
N ASP A 68 1.15 12.66 7.61
CA ASP A 68 -0.03 11.82 7.37
C ASP A 68 -0.03 11.25 5.95
N LEU A 69 0.41 12.04 4.96
CA LEU A 69 0.57 11.58 3.58
C LEU A 69 1.60 10.44 3.49
N ILE A 70 2.77 10.59 4.13
CA ILE A 70 3.80 9.53 4.16
C ILE A 70 3.23 8.28 4.84
N GLY A 71 2.55 8.44 5.97
CA GLY A 71 1.89 7.35 6.67
C GLY A 71 0.85 6.63 5.81
N PHE A 72 0.04 7.39 5.06
CA PHE A 72 -0.92 6.85 4.09
C PHE A 72 -0.22 6.01 3.03
N ILE A 73 0.84 6.54 2.40
CA ILE A 73 1.56 5.85 1.32
C ILE A 73 2.16 4.53 1.81
N VAL A 74 2.88 4.56 2.94
CA VAL A 74 3.48 3.34 3.52
C VAL A 74 2.42 2.32 3.92
N LYS A 75 1.28 2.77 4.47
CA LYS A 75 0.18 1.88 4.87
C LYS A 75 -0.44 1.13 3.68
N HIS A 76 -0.43 1.72 2.49
CA HIS A 76 -1.02 1.15 1.28
C HIS A 76 0.04 0.54 0.34
N GLY A 77 1.12 -0.02 0.90
CA GLY A 77 2.12 -0.76 0.14
C GLY A 77 3.04 0.11 -0.73
N GLY A 78 3.05 1.42 -0.47
CA GLY A 78 3.99 2.35 -1.06
C GLY A 78 5.28 2.53 -0.27
N SER A 79 6.21 3.31 -0.81
CA SER A 79 7.48 3.67 -0.18
C SER A 79 7.78 5.16 -0.36
N CYS A 80 8.56 5.76 0.54
CA CYS A 80 8.96 7.15 0.45
C CYS A 80 10.48 7.29 0.61
N GLU A 81 11.10 7.97 -0.35
CA GLU A 81 12.47 8.49 -0.28
C GLU A 81 12.43 10.00 0.01
N LYS A 82 13.59 10.61 0.32
CA LYS A 82 13.71 11.98 0.86
C LYS A 82 12.79 13.05 0.24
N SER A 83 12.51 12.97 -1.07
CA SER A 83 11.66 13.94 -1.77
C SER A 83 10.54 13.32 -2.59
N ASN A 84 10.51 12.00 -2.76
CA ASN A 84 9.61 11.31 -3.68
C ASN A 84 9.04 10.07 -3.00
N CYS A 85 7.75 9.87 -3.15
CA CYS A 85 7.07 8.68 -2.72
C CYS A 85 6.55 7.88 -3.92
N LYS A 86 6.40 6.59 -3.75
CA LYS A 86 5.79 5.65 -4.69
C LYS A 86 4.62 4.99 -4.00
N LEU A 87 3.46 4.94 -4.64
CA LEU A 87 2.30 4.17 -4.19
C LEU A 87 2.08 3.04 -5.20
N SER A 88 1.99 1.81 -4.71
CA SER A 88 1.74 0.64 -5.57
C SER A 88 0.32 0.70 -6.14
N VAL A 89 0.18 0.55 -7.47
CA VAL A 89 -1.11 0.57 -8.18
C VAL A 89 -1.24 -0.69 -9.03
N PHE A 90 -2.16 -1.56 -8.64
CA PHE A 90 -2.52 -2.74 -9.43
C PHE A 90 -3.55 -2.37 -10.48
N THR A 91 -3.27 -2.64 -11.74
CA THR A 91 -4.23 -2.45 -12.84
C THR A 91 -4.76 -3.80 -13.33
N THR A 92 -5.93 -3.80 -13.94
CA THR A 92 -6.69 -4.98 -14.40
C THR A 92 -5.98 -5.83 -15.46
N LEU A 93 -4.93 -5.32 -16.11
CA LEU A 93 -4.20 -5.99 -17.19
C LEU A 93 -2.71 -6.04 -16.87
N CYS A 94 -2.24 -7.05 -16.11
CA CYS A 94 -0.82 -7.45 -15.98
C CYS A 94 0.26 -6.33 -15.91
N VAL A 95 -0.10 -5.12 -15.50
CA VAL A 95 0.77 -3.97 -15.34
C VAL A 95 0.64 -3.57 -13.88
N SER A 96 1.64 -3.95 -13.08
CA SER A 96 1.90 -3.24 -11.83
C SER A 96 2.47 -1.89 -12.22
N SER A 97 1.70 -0.81 -12.02
CA SER A 97 2.21 0.54 -12.16
C SER A 97 2.47 1.10 -10.77
N SER A 98 3.44 1.99 -10.60
CA SER A 98 3.57 2.75 -9.36
C SER A 98 3.16 4.20 -9.59
N ALA A 99 2.37 4.78 -8.71
CA ALA A 99 2.09 6.22 -8.72
C ALA A 99 3.24 6.95 -8.01
N LEU A 100 3.98 7.78 -8.73
CA LEU A 100 4.98 8.68 -8.16
C LEU A 100 4.26 9.87 -7.55
N ILE A 101 4.49 10.09 -6.27
CA ILE A 101 3.90 11.19 -5.49
C ILE A 101 5.06 12.10 -5.07
N SER A 102 5.00 13.36 -5.49
CA SER A 102 5.99 14.39 -5.15
C SER A 102 5.29 15.62 -4.57
N ILE A 103 6.05 16.48 -3.90
CA ILE A 103 5.54 17.76 -3.40
C ILE A 103 6.28 18.87 -4.12
N ASP A 104 5.54 19.78 -4.76
CA ASP A 104 6.12 20.91 -5.48
C ASP A 104 6.60 22.04 -4.54
N GLY A 105 7.15 23.11 -5.12
CA GLY A 105 7.63 24.28 -4.37
C GLY A 105 6.54 25.05 -3.63
N GLU A 106 5.26 24.81 -3.93
CA GLU A 106 4.09 25.43 -3.32
C GLU A 106 3.38 24.51 -2.31
N SER A 107 4.00 23.38 -1.94
CA SER A 107 3.42 22.33 -1.08
C SER A 107 2.27 21.54 -1.72
N ARG A 108 2.06 21.65 -3.03
CA ARG A 108 1.06 20.87 -3.76
C ARG A 108 1.56 19.46 -3.98
N ILE A 109 0.67 18.50 -3.84
CA ILE A 109 0.95 17.10 -4.14
C ILE A 109 0.79 16.91 -5.65
N ILE A 110 1.80 16.32 -6.29
CA ILE A 110 1.77 15.96 -7.70
C ILE A 110 1.88 14.45 -7.84
N VAL A 111 0.98 13.85 -8.61
CA VAL A 111 0.91 12.41 -8.86
C VAL A 111 1.18 12.13 -10.33
N LYS A 112 2.09 11.19 -10.61
CA LYS A 112 2.41 10.75 -11.96
C LYS A 112 2.41 9.23 -12.03
N GLY A 113 1.91 8.68 -13.13
CA GLY A 113 2.13 7.27 -13.42
C GLY A 113 3.60 6.99 -13.66
N HIS A 114 4.14 6.02 -12.95
CA HIS A 114 5.36 5.31 -13.32
C HIS A 114 4.94 4.06 -14.07
N THR A 115 5.43 3.93 -15.29
CA THR A 115 5.40 2.66 -16.01
C THR A 115 6.69 1.94 -15.71
N ASP A 116 6.74 1.28 -14.56
CA ASP A 116 7.61 0.13 -14.35
C ASP A 116 7.07 -0.99 -15.26
N GLY A 117 7.34 -0.82 -16.57
CA GLY A 117 6.83 -1.70 -17.61
C GLY A 117 7.22 -3.16 -17.36
N CYS A 118 6.36 -4.07 -17.80
CA CYS A 118 6.87 -5.33 -18.33
C CYS A 118 7.74 -5.07 -19.55
#